data_AF-A0A2T5G2W7-F1
#
_entry.id   AF-A0A2T5G2W7-F1
#
_cell.length_a   1.000
_cell.length_b   1.000
_cell.length_c   1.000
_cell.angle_alpha   90.00
_cell.angle_beta   90.00
_cell.angle_gamma   90.00
#
_symmetry.space_group_name_H-M   'P 1'
#
loop_
_entity.id
_entity.type
_entity.pdbx_description
1 polymer ?
#
loop_
_entity_poly.entity_id
_entity_poly.type
_entity_poly.pdbx_seq_one_letter_code
_entity_poly.pdbx_strand_id
1 'polypeptide(L)'
;MRYFLDTEFNGFGGDLLSLALVPEFGDQEYYVALPLPDLIDPWVATHVVPYLHNVPDALDNRLDAVAAAHELAAYLGADRDPLIVADWPEDIALFCRLLLTGPAEIVDVGNIRFEFRRSPGFSTARNSRVPHNALHDARALRDFVLAGEEG
;
A
#
# COMPACT_ATOMS: atom_id res chain seq x y z
N MET A 1 13.91 6.86 5.68
CA MET A 1 12.50 7.23 5.91
C MET A 1 11.69 6.01 6.35
N ARG A 2 10.66 6.17 7.20
CA ARG A 2 9.59 5.18 7.39
C ARG A 2 8.44 5.44 6.42
N TYR A 3 7.88 4.38 5.86
CA TYR A 3 6.69 4.44 5.01
C TYR A 3 5.61 3.52 5.56
N PHE A 4 4.40 4.04 5.67
CA PHE A 4 3.23 3.30 6.11
C PHE A 4 2.54 2.71 4.90
N LEU A 5 2.38 1.39 4.91
CA LEU A 5 1.84 0.59 3.83
C LEU A 5 0.41 0.20 4.17
N ASP A 6 -0.45 0.27 3.17
CA ASP A 6 -1.74 -0.41 3.12
C ASP A 6 -1.99 -0.88 1.68
N THR A 7 -2.76 -1.95 1.53
CA THR A 7 -3.14 -2.48 0.22
C THR A 7 -4.62 -2.84 0.16
N GLU A 8 -5.21 -2.66 -1.02
CA GLU A 8 -6.50 -3.24 -1.34
C GLU A 8 -6.31 -4.43 -2.26
N PHE A 9 -7.02 -5.53 -2.00
CA PHE A 9 -6.85 -6.78 -2.72
C PHE A 9 -8.18 -7.55 -2.85
N ASN A 10 -8.23 -8.45 -3.83
CA ASN A 10 -9.45 -9.12 -4.25
C ASN A 10 -9.85 -10.31 -3.36
N GLY A 11 -10.12 -10.05 -2.08
CA GLY A 11 -10.43 -11.07 -1.08
C GLY A 11 -9.18 -11.82 -0.60
N PHE A 12 -9.35 -12.68 0.41
CA PHE A 12 -8.24 -13.40 1.05
C PHE A 12 -7.43 -14.23 0.04
N GLY A 13 -6.12 -13.97 -0.05
CA GLY A 13 -5.21 -14.60 -1.00
C GLY A 13 -5.38 -14.15 -2.46
N GLY A 14 -6.19 -13.11 -2.70
CA GLY A 14 -6.51 -12.60 -4.02
C GLY A 14 -5.45 -11.66 -4.61
N ASP A 15 -5.77 -11.13 -5.80
CA ASP A 15 -4.88 -10.23 -6.52
C ASP A 15 -4.84 -8.83 -5.88
N LEU A 16 -3.67 -8.20 -5.94
CA LEU A 16 -3.48 -6.81 -5.53
C LEU A 16 -4.27 -5.88 -6.47
N LEU A 17 -5.08 -4.99 -5.89
CA LEU A 17 -5.88 -3.99 -6.61
C LEU A 17 -5.28 -2.59 -6.47
N SER A 18 -4.79 -2.23 -5.29
CA SER A 18 -4.03 -0.99 -5.11
C SER A 18 -3.05 -1.07 -3.95
N LEU A 19 -2.02 -0.22 -3.99
CA LEU A 19 -0.98 -0.12 -2.97
C LEU A 19 -0.68 1.35 -2.69
N ALA A 20 -0.51 1.68 -1.42
CA ALA A 20 -0.07 3.00 -0.99
C ALA A 20 1.17 2.94 -0.10
N LEU A 21 2.03 3.95 -0.21
CA LEU A 21 3.09 4.23 0.75
C LEU A 21 3.03 5.69 1.18
N VAL A 22 2.85 5.92 2.48
CA VAL A 22 2.79 7.27 3.07
C VAL A 22 4.04 7.48 3.93
N PRO A 23 4.89 8.49 3.67
CA PRO A 23 6.08 8.71 4.47
C PRO A 23 5.73 9.25 5.88
N GLU A 24 6.60 9.00 6.87
CA GLU A 24 6.47 9.56 8.22
C GLU A 24 6.52 11.09 8.24
N PHE A 25 7.22 11.71 7.29
CA PHE A 25 7.29 13.17 7.12
C PHE A 25 7.28 13.54 5.63
N GLY A 26 6.82 14.76 5.32
CA GLY A 26 6.72 15.26 3.95
C GLY A 26 5.41 14.90 3.26
N ASP A 27 5.29 15.26 1.99
CA ASP A 27 4.10 15.13 1.16
C ASP A 27 4.29 14.19 -0.05
N GLN A 28 5.45 13.53 -0.14
CA GLN A 28 5.80 12.60 -1.21
C GLN A 28 5.14 11.24 -0.93
N GLU A 29 3.83 11.18 -1.05
CA GLU A 29 3.06 9.95 -0.96
C GLU A 29 3.09 9.21 -2.30
N TYR A 30 2.96 7.88 -2.24
CA TYR A 30 2.84 7.03 -3.40
C TYR A 30 1.54 6.25 -3.35
N TYR A 31 0.83 6.20 -4.47
CA TYR A 31 -0.37 5.39 -4.66
C TYR A 31 -0.36 4.82 -6.08
N VAL A 32 -0.76 3.55 -6.23
CA VAL A 32 -0.96 2.93 -7.52
C VAL A 32 -2.17 2.01 -7.50
N ALA A 33 -3.02 2.11 -8.51
CA ALA A 33 -4.11 1.18 -8.80
C ALA A 33 -3.73 0.27 -9.98
N LEU A 34 -3.95 -1.04 -9.81
CA LEU A 34 -3.69 -2.06 -10.82
C LEU A 34 -4.98 -2.38 -11.60
N PRO A 35 -4.87 -2.97 -12.82
CA PRO A 35 -6.04 -3.49 -13.52
C PRO A 35 -6.82 -4.48 -12.66
N LEU A 36 -8.14 -4.32 -12.67
CA LEU A 36 -9.04 -5.25 -11.98
C LEU A 36 -8.98 -6.63 -12.65
N PRO A 37 -8.94 -7.73 -11.88
CA PRO A 37 -9.11 -9.07 -12.43
C PRO A 37 -10.52 -9.29 -12.99
N ASP A 38 -10.67 -10.31 -13.85
CA ASP A 38 -11.96 -10.63 -14.49
C ASP A 38 -13.07 -10.99 -13.50
N LEU A 39 -12.69 -11.60 -12.36
CA LEU A 39 -13.60 -11.99 -11.30
C LEU A 39 -13.29 -11.19 -10.04
N ILE A 40 -14.21 -10.34 -9.64
CA ILE A 40 -14.11 -9.54 -8.42
C ILE A 40 -14.95 -10.18 -7.32
N ASP A 41 -14.39 -10.30 -6.13
CA ASP A 41 -15.12 -10.73 -4.94
C ASP A 41 -16.34 -9.81 -4.69
N PRO A 42 -17.54 -10.34 -4.41
CA PRO A 42 -18.74 -9.51 -4.28
C PRO A 42 -18.65 -8.41 -3.23
N TRP A 43 -17.91 -8.66 -2.13
CA TRP A 43 -17.71 -7.65 -1.10
C TRP A 43 -16.76 -6.55 -1.61
N VAL A 44 -15.67 -6.93 -2.28
CA VAL A 44 -14.70 -6.01 -2.89
C VAL A 44 -15.34 -5.14 -3.97
N ALA A 45 -16.20 -5.72 -4.82
CA ALA A 45 -16.95 -4.99 -5.85
C ALA A 45 -17.81 -3.86 -5.28
N THR A 46 -18.30 -4.03 -4.05
CA THR A 46 -19.20 -3.08 -3.38
C THR A 46 -18.45 -2.07 -2.53
N HIS A 47 -17.35 -2.48 -1.88
CA HIS A 47 -16.71 -1.70 -0.83
C HIS A 47 -15.33 -1.16 -1.19
N VAL A 48 -14.66 -1.70 -2.20
CA VAL A 48 -13.29 -1.32 -2.59
C VAL A 48 -13.28 -0.65 -3.95
N VAL A 49 -13.79 -1.36 -4.99
CA VAL A 49 -13.72 -0.91 -6.39
C VAL A 49 -14.26 0.52 -6.59
N PRO A 50 -15.41 0.92 -6.00
CA PRO A 50 -15.93 2.28 -6.17
C PRO A 50 -15.03 3.38 -5.60
N TYR A 51 -14.09 3.04 -4.71
CA TYR A 51 -13.27 3.97 -3.96
C TYR A 51 -11.80 3.97 -4.38
N LEU A 52 -11.36 3.07 -5.27
CA LEU A 52 -9.96 3.00 -5.72
C LEU A 52 -9.42 4.37 -6.17
N HIS A 53 -10.20 5.09 -6.98
CA HIS A 53 -9.80 6.39 -7.52
C HIS A 53 -10.18 7.59 -6.66
N ASN A 54 -10.57 7.38 -5.39
CA ASN A 54 -10.87 8.46 -4.45
C ASN A 54 -9.59 8.99 -3.77
N VAL A 55 -8.58 9.29 -4.57
CA VAL A 55 -7.30 9.87 -4.18
C VAL A 55 -7.12 11.23 -4.88
N PRO A 56 -6.19 12.10 -4.45
CA PRO A 56 -5.88 13.31 -5.22
C PRO A 56 -5.46 12.98 -6.65
N ASP A 57 -5.93 13.75 -7.65
CA ASP A 57 -5.65 13.49 -9.07
C ASP A 57 -4.15 13.33 -9.39
N ALA A 58 -3.29 14.05 -8.66
CA ALA A 58 -1.84 13.97 -8.83
C ALA A 58 -1.22 12.64 -8.36
N LEU A 59 -1.98 11.80 -7.64
CA LEU A 59 -1.56 10.51 -7.09
C LEU A 59 -2.31 9.32 -7.70
N ASP A 60 -3.31 9.53 -8.57
CA ASP A 60 -4.11 8.45 -9.17
C ASP A 60 -3.34 7.74 -10.30
N ASN A 61 -2.19 7.13 -9.97
CA ASN A 61 -1.40 6.35 -10.92
C ASN A 61 -2.07 5.02 -11.20
N ARG A 62 -2.18 4.67 -12.49
CA ARG A 62 -2.86 3.46 -12.96
C ARG A 62 -1.93 2.70 -13.88
N LEU A 63 -1.40 1.58 -13.38
CA LEU A 63 -0.29 0.86 -14.01
C LEU A 63 -0.54 -0.64 -13.94
N ASP A 64 -0.05 -1.38 -14.93
CA ASP A 64 0.08 -2.83 -14.75
C ASP A 64 1.12 -3.16 -13.67
N ALA A 65 1.13 -4.43 -13.24
CA ALA A 65 1.97 -4.87 -12.13
C ALA A 65 3.47 -4.65 -12.39
N VAL A 66 3.93 -4.84 -13.63
CA VAL A 66 5.37 -4.71 -13.97
C VAL A 66 5.78 -3.24 -13.94
N ALA A 67 4.99 -2.36 -14.55
CA ALA A 67 5.23 -0.92 -14.51
C ALA A 67 5.15 -0.38 -13.07
N ALA A 68 4.16 -0.81 -12.29
CA ALA A 68 4.02 -0.46 -10.87
C ALA A 68 5.22 -0.91 -10.04
N ALA A 69 5.80 -2.09 -10.30
CA ALA A 69 7.00 -2.56 -9.63
C ALA A 69 8.21 -1.66 -9.90
N HIS A 70 8.43 -1.28 -11.17
CA HIS A 70 9.51 -0.37 -11.56
C HIS A 70 9.34 1.03 -10.97
N GLU A 71 8.12 1.56 -10.95
CA GLU A 71 7.84 2.86 -10.35
C GLU A 71 8.04 2.83 -8.83
N LEU A 72 7.56 1.79 -8.15
CA LEU A 72 7.78 1.58 -6.73
C LEU A 72 9.27 1.51 -6.37
N ALA A 73 10.06 0.78 -7.16
CA ALA A 73 11.51 0.69 -6.96
C ALA A 73 12.19 2.06 -7.14
N ALA A 74 11.80 2.83 -8.16
CA ALA A 74 12.32 4.17 -8.39
C ALA A 74 11.94 5.14 -7.25
N TYR A 75 10.69 5.08 -6.77
CA TYR A 75 10.20 5.85 -5.64
C TYR A 75 10.99 5.56 -4.36
N LEU A 76 11.20 4.28 -4.03
CA LEU A 76 11.97 3.87 -2.85
C LEU A 76 13.47 4.14 -2.98
N GLY A 77 13.99 4.22 -4.21
CA GLY A 77 15.41 4.48 -4.49
C GLY A 77 15.91 5.85 -4.01
N ALA A 78 15.01 6.77 -3.64
CA ALA A 78 15.36 8.03 -2.99
C ALA A 78 15.95 7.83 -1.58
N ASP A 79 15.67 6.69 -0.93
CA ASP A 79 16.11 6.34 0.41
C ASP A 79 17.01 5.10 0.42
N ARG A 80 18.12 5.14 1.17
CA ARG A 80 19.10 4.03 1.20
C ARG A 80 18.58 2.77 1.92
N ASP A 81 17.83 2.96 3.00
CA ASP A 81 17.35 1.88 3.87
C ASP A 81 15.89 2.14 4.33
N PRO A 82 14.93 2.25 3.39
CA PRO A 82 13.52 2.47 3.70
C PRO A 82 12.97 1.39 4.64
N LEU A 83 12.16 1.81 5.61
CA LEU A 83 11.43 0.93 6.53
C LEU A 83 9.95 0.98 6.18
N ILE A 84 9.40 -0.14 5.72
CA ILE A 84 7.98 -0.30 5.41
C ILE A 84 7.27 -0.82 6.65
N VAL A 85 6.31 -0.05 7.16
CA VAL A 85 5.51 -0.34 8.35
C VAL A 85 4.12 -0.74 7.90
N ALA A 86 3.65 -1.91 8.35
CA ALA A 86 2.29 -2.39 8.08
C ALA A 86 1.69 -3.04 9.33
N ASP A 87 0.37 -2.94 9.49
CA ASP A 87 -0.38 -3.60 10.57
C ASP A 87 -1.14 -4.86 10.13
N TRP A 88 -1.16 -5.14 8.82
CA TRP A 88 -1.68 -6.36 8.23
C TRP A 88 -0.58 -7.17 7.51
N PRO A 89 -0.49 -8.50 7.73
CA PRO A 89 0.57 -9.32 7.14
C PRO A 89 0.42 -9.51 5.63
N GLU A 90 -0.81 -9.47 5.11
CA GLU A 90 -1.05 -9.68 3.67
C GLU A 90 -0.55 -8.50 2.84
N ASP A 91 -0.56 -7.28 3.40
CA ASP A 91 0.01 -6.10 2.72
C ASP A 91 1.51 -6.29 2.44
N ILE A 92 2.26 -6.79 3.44
CA ILE A 92 3.69 -7.10 3.26
C ILE A 92 3.87 -8.20 2.21
N ALA A 93 3.02 -9.22 2.22
CA ALA A 93 3.08 -10.31 1.26
C ALA A 93 2.79 -9.83 -0.18
N LEU A 94 1.80 -8.96 -0.36
CA LEU A 94 1.41 -8.39 -1.64
C LEU A 94 2.41 -7.34 -2.14
N PHE A 95 2.96 -6.52 -1.25
CA PHE A 95 4.11 -5.66 -1.56
C PHE A 95 5.28 -6.49 -2.11
N CYS A 96 5.67 -7.55 -1.39
CA CYS A 96 6.74 -8.44 -1.85
C CYS A 96 6.39 -9.14 -3.18
N ARG A 97 5.13 -9.50 -3.38
CA ARG A 97 4.64 -10.10 -4.63
C ARG A 97 4.79 -9.12 -5.79
N LEU A 98 4.45 -7.85 -5.61
CA LEU A 98 4.54 -6.82 -6.64
C LEU A 98 5.98 -6.63 -7.13
N LEU A 99 6.97 -6.75 -6.25
CA LEU A 99 8.38 -6.65 -6.62
C LEU A 99 8.86 -7.77 -7.56
N LEU A 100 8.12 -8.88 -7.66
CA LEU A 100 8.44 -9.99 -8.55
C LEU A 100 7.85 -9.73 -9.95
N THR A 101 8.68 -9.27 -10.89
CA THR A 101 8.27 -9.00 -12.27
C THR A 101 8.18 -10.24 -13.15
N GLY A 102 8.68 -11.38 -12.66
CA GLY A 102 8.67 -12.66 -13.36
C GLY A 102 9.17 -13.81 -12.49
N PRO A 103 9.16 -15.06 -13.02
CA PRO A 103 9.68 -16.22 -12.30
C PRO A 103 11.16 -16.04 -11.97
N ALA A 104 11.49 -15.93 -10.68
CA ALA A 104 12.83 -15.65 -10.19
C ALA A 104 13.43 -14.30 -10.66
N GLU A 105 12.58 -13.37 -11.10
CA GLU A 105 12.95 -12.00 -11.45
C GLU A 105 12.38 -11.05 -10.40
N ILE A 106 13.25 -10.17 -9.89
CA ILE A 106 12.90 -9.08 -8.99
C ILE A 106 13.25 -7.77 -9.70
N VAL A 107 12.41 -6.76 -9.51
CA VAL A 107 12.72 -5.39 -9.96
C VAL A 107 14.02 -4.88 -9.31
N ASP A 108 14.71 -3.94 -9.96
CA ASP A 108 15.95 -3.32 -9.44
C ASP A 108 15.66 -2.42 -8.23
N VAL A 109 15.42 -3.05 -7.08
CA VAL A 109 15.14 -2.41 -5.80
C VAL A 109 16.28 -2.67 -4.82
N GLY A 110 16.64 -1.64 -4.07
CA GLY A 110 17.67 -1.70 -3.04
C GLY A 110 17.23 -2.44 -1.78
N ASN A 111 17.92 -2.16 -0.67
CA ASN A 111 17.56 -2.71 0.64
C ASN A 111 16.17 -2.21 1.08
N ILE A 112 15.34 -3.12 1.57
CA ILE A 112 14.07 -2.79 2.21
C ILE A 112 14.01 -3.49 3.56
N ARG A 113 13.56 -2.77 4.59
CA ARG A 113 13.22 -3.36 5.89
C ARG A 113 11.71 -3.34 6.07
N PHE A 114 11.21 -4.34 6.80
CA PHE A 114 9.80 -4.40 7.17
C PHE A 114 9.66 -4.36 8.69
N GLU A 115 8.68 -3.59 9.16
CA GLU A 115 8.18 -3.63 10.53
C GLU A 115 6.71 -4.02 10.47
N PHE A 116 6.41 -5.23 10.97
CA PHE A 116 5.03 -5.61 11.24
C PHE A 116 4.63 -5.10 12.62
N ARG A 117 3.71 -4.14 12.66
CA ARG A 117 3.27 -3.49 13.89
C ARG A 117 1.81 -3.79 14.17
N ARG A 118 1.55 -4.65 15.15
CA ARG A 118 0.18 -4.93 15.59
C ARG A 118 -0.43 -3.68 16.24
N SER A 119 -1.62 -3.33 15.78
CA SER A 119 -2.38 -2.16 16.27
C SER A 119 -3.70 -2.60 16.92
N PRO A 120 -3.68 -3.29 18.08
CA PRO A 120 -4.90 -3.79 18.71
C PRO A 120 -5.84 -2.64 19.10
N GLY A 121 -7.10 -2.73 18.67
CA GLY A 121 -8.13 -1.70 18.90
C GLY A 121 -8.14 -0.59 17.85
N PHE A 122 -7.16 -0.56 16.95
CA PHE A 122 -7.17 0.28 15.75
C PHE A 122 -7.60 -0.56 14.54
N SER A 123 -8.35 0.07 13.65
CA SER A 123 -8.74 -0.50 12.37
C SER A 123 -8.69 0.63 11.37
N THR A 124 -7.80 0.52 10.39
CA THR A 124 -7.64 1.49 9.29
C THR A 124 -9.00 1.77 8.65
N ALA A 125 -9.72 0.72 8.22
CA ALA A 125 -11.06 0.81 7.66
C ALA A 125 -12.10 1.55 8.53
N ARG A 126 -11.94 1.59 9.87
CA ARG A 126 -12.85 2.32 10.76
C ARG A 126 -12.43 3.76 11.04
N ASN A 127 -11.16 4.09 10.82
CA ASN A 127 -10.57 5.38 11.19
C ASN A 127 -10.14 6.20 9.96
N SER A 128 -10.13 5.61 8.76
CA SER A 128 -9.86 6.28 7.51
C SER A 128 -11.03 7.16 7.06
N ARG A 129 -10.69 8.27 6.39
CA ARG A 129 -11.67 9.21 5.82
C ARG A 129 -12.46 8.62 4.67
N VAL A 130 -11.84 7.69 3.94
CA VAL A 130 -12.46 6.88 2.90
C VAL A 130 -12.07 5.43 3.22
N PRO A 131 -12.91 4.70 3.97
CA PRO A 131 -12.67 3.30 4.26
C PRO A 131 -12.43 2.51 2.98
N HIS A 132 -11.51 1.54 3.05
CA HIS A 132 -11.23 0.62 1.93
C HIS A 132 -10.60 1.36 0.73
N ASN A 133 -9.69 2.27 1.06
CA ASN A 133 -8.81 2.92 0.09
C ASN A 133 -7.41 2.99 0.69
N ALA A 134 -6.47 2.30 0.04
CA ALA A 134 -5.11 2.13 0.53
C ALA A 134 -4.40 3.44 0.90
N LEU A 135 -4.61 4.55 0.17
CA LEU A 135 -3.96 5.81 0.52
C LEU A 135 -4.48 6.40 1.83
N HIS A 136 -5.80 6.41 2.01
CA HIS A 136 -6.39 6.95 3.24
C HIS A 136 -6.16 6.03 4.44
N ASP A 137 -6.17 4.72 4.21
CA ASP A 137 -5.88 3.71 5.24
C ASP A 137 -4.40 3.76 5.67
N ALA A 138 -3.44 3.89 4.74
CA ALA A 138 -2.02 4.10 5.06
C ALA A 138 -1.76 5.43 5.82
N ARG A 139 -2.45 6.52 5.45
CA ARG A 139 -2.38 7.80 6.19
C ARG A 139 -2.90 7.64 7.62
N ALA A 140 -4.01 6.91 7.80
CA ALA A 140 -4.56 6.63 9.12
C ALA A 140 -3.59 5.80 9.97
N LEU A 141 -2.94 4.80 9.38
CA LEU A 141 -1.91 4.00 10.05
C LEU A 141 -0.72 4.85 10.50
N ARG A 142 -0.21 5.74 9.61
CA ARG A 142 0.84 6.71 9.96
C ARG A 142 0.44 7.51 11.19
N ASP A 143 -0.71 8.18 11.11
CA ASP A 143 -1.15 9.12 12.14
C ASP A 143 -1.32 8.41 13.50
N PHE A 144 -1.87 7.18 13.51
CA PHE A 144 -2.00 6.35 14.70
C PHE A 144 -0.64 5.98 15.30
N VAL A 145 0.29 5.52 14.47
CA VAL A 145 1.61 5.08 14.93
C VAL A 145 2.41 6.25 15.51
N LEU A 146 2.44 7.40 14.81
CA LEU A 146 3.18 8.57 15.26
C LEU A 146 2.60 9.16 16.55
N ALA A 147 1.27 9.23 16.66
CA ALA A 147 0.63 9.71 17.90
C ALA A 147 0.95 8.82 19.11
N GLY A 148 1.14 7.51 18.90
CA GLY A 148 1.53 6.57 19.96
C GLY A 148 2.99 6.63 20.38
N GLU A 149 3.85 7.35 19.64
CA GLU A 149 5.29 7.52 19.95
C GLU A 149 5.58 8.80 20.73
N GLU A 150 4.64 9.75 20.75
CA GLU A 150 4.75 11.02 21.48
C GLU A 150 4.32 10.92 22.95
N GLY A 151 3.80 9.77 23.39
CA GLY A 151 3.34 9.50 24.76
C GLY A 151 4.30 8.66 25.59
#